data_AF-A0A933WCF1-F1
#
_entry.id   AF-A0A933WCF1-F1
#
_cell.length_a   1.000
_cell.length_b   1.000
_cell.length_c   1.000
_cell.angle_alpha   90.00
_cell.angle_beta   90.00
_cell.angle_gamma   90.00
#
_symmetry.space_group_name_H-M   'P 1'
#
loop_
_entity.id
_entity.type
_entity.pdbx_description
1 polymer ?
#
loop_
_entity_poly.entity_id
_entity_poly.type
_entity_poly.pdbx_seq_one_letter_code
_entity_poly.pdbx_strand_id
1 'polypeptide(L)'
;MKVIFIVLDFGLAIRNILKNRLFDILKFHKDLKIVVFSPIADEAFKEEYGGDNVVIELNPKHRNILTKIIYSMGKYIWEKKTKIFSFKDKRLGKKQGIMSIFLKVTSGISDYSSLLSAINRINLFFFRNPLSGYYFKKYNPDLVFY
;
A
#
# COMPACT_ATOMS: atom_id res chain seq x y z
N MET A 1 22.77 -8.37 -11.72
CA MET A 1 21.95 -7.21 -11.33
C MET A 1 20.90 -7.71 -10.36
N LYS A 2 20.86 -7.17 -9.14
CA LYS A 2 19.93 -7.58 -8.08
C LYS A 2 18.65 -6.76 -8.16
N VAL A 3 17.51 -7.36 -7.83
CA VAL A 3 16.20 -6.72 -7.96
C VAL A 3 15.51 -6.61 -6.61
N ILE A 4 15.12 -5.38 -6.24
CA ILE A 4 14.41 -5.09 -4.99
C ILE A 4 13.00 -4.62 -5.32
N PHE A 5 12.01 -5.22 -4.66
CA PHE A 5 10.64 -4.73 -4.65
C PHE A 5 10.40 -3.85 -3.45
N ILE A 6 9.83 -2.68 -3.68
CA ILE A 6 9.32 -1.79 -2.64
C ILE A 6 7.83 -1.63 -2.89
N VAL A 7 7.01 -2.26 -2.05
CA VAL A 7 5.56 -2.21 -2.14
C VAL A 7 5.05 -1.12 -1.22
N LEU A 8 4.24 -0.23 -1.78
CA LEU A 8 3.77 0.92 -1.05
C LEU A 8 2.24 0.94 -1.04
N ASP A 9 1.63 0.65 0.11
CA ASP A 9 0.16 0.53 0.19
C ASP A 9 -0.56 1.87 0.47
N PHE A 10 0.11 2.85 1.10
CA PHE A 10 -0.54 4.06 1.61
C PHE A 10 0.11 5.37 1.17
N GLY A 11 -0.59 6.12 0.30
CA GLY A 11 -0.16 7.38 -0.34
C GLY A 11 0.60 8.42 0.50
N LEU A 12 0.31 8.56 1.80
CA LEU A 12 0.99 9.55 2.67
C LEU A 12 2.24 8.99 3.34
N ALA A 13 2.27 7.70 3.69
CA ALA A 13 3.46 7.06 4.23
C ALA A 13 4.55 6.90 3.15
N ILE A 14 4.13 6.81 1.89
CA ILE A 14 4.98 6.69 0.69
C ILE A 14 6.05 7.76 0.62
N ARG A 15 5.64 9.03 0.70
CA ARG A 15 6.59 10.14 0.55
C ARG A 15 7.59 10.15 1.69
N ASN A 16 7.19 9.73 2.90
CA ASN A 16 8.11 9.72 4.04
C ASN A 16 9.15 8.59 3.94
N ILE A 17 8.76 7.41 3.45
CA ILE A 17 9.68 6.28 3.25
C ILE A 17 10.66 6.61 2.11
N LEU A 18 10.16 7.15 1.00
CA LEU A 18 10.99 7.45 -0.17
C LEU A 18 11.83 8.72 -0.03
N LYS A 19 11.44 9.70 0.80
CA LYS A 19 12.27 10.89 1.11
C LYS A 19 13.44 10.60 2.04
N ASN A 20 13.56 9.37 2.53
CA ASN A 20 14.68 9.01 3.38
C ASN A 20 15.95 8.85 2.53
N ARG A 21 17.11 9.25 3.09
CA ARG A 21 18.44 9.11 2.46
C ARG A 21 18.74 7.70 1.97
N LEU A 22 18.11 6.69 2.57
CA LEU A 22 18.22 5.30 2.12
C LEU A 22 17.83 5.14 0.64
N PHE A 23 16.74 5.76 0.20
CA PHE A 23 16.28 5.62 -1.18
C PHE A 23 17.24 6.29 -2.16
N ASP A 24 17.77 7.45 -1.80
CA ASP A 24 18.79 8.14 -2.59
C ASP A 24 20.05 7.28 -2.74
N ILE A 25 20.52 6.66 -1.64
CA ILE A 25 21.68 5.75 -1.67
C ILE A 25 21.40 4.60 -2.64
N LEU A 26 20.23 3.94 -2.54
CA LEU A 26 19.87 2.83 -3.42
C LEU A 26 19.82 3.23 -4.90
N LYS A 27 19.43 4.47 -5.22
CA LYS A 27 19.43 4.99 -6.60
C LYS A 27 20.84 5.11 -7.20
N PHE A 28 21.87 5.32 -6.39
CA PHE A 28 23.26 5.43 -6.89
C PHE A 28 23.89 4.06 -7.21
N HIS A 29 23.34 2.96 -6.70
CA HIS A 29 23.84 1.61 -6.94
C HIS A 29 23.40 1.08 -8.31
N LYS A 30 24.32 1.08 -9.28
CA LYS A 30 24.09 0.64 -10.67
C LYS A 30 23.85 -0.87 -10.82
N ASP A 31 24.23 -1.65 -9.81
CA ASP A 31 24.05 -3.11 -9.76
C ASP A 31 22.68 -3.52 -9.20
N LEU A 32 21.91 -2.55 -8.68
CA LEU A 32 20.55 -2.72 -8.17
C LEU A 32 19.53 -2.25 -9.20
N LYS A 33 18.40 -2.95 -9.27
CA LYS A 33 17.17 -2.49 -9.94
C LYS A 33 16.07 -2.43 -8.89
N ILE A 34 15.45 -1.26 -8.76
CA ILE A 34 14.41 -1.00 -7.77
C ILE A 34 13.07 -0.95 -8.48
N VAL A 35 12.14 -1.81 -8.07
CA VAL A 35 10.76 -1.81 -8.58
C VAL A 35 9.84 -1.30 -7.49
N VAL A 36 9.34 -0.08 -7.65
CA VAL A 36 8.45 0.57 -6.69
C VAL A 36 7.01 0.36 -7.15
N PHE A 37 6.24 -0.38 -6.35
CA PHE A 37 4.80 -0.50 -6.55
C PHE A 37 4.12 0.59 -5.73
N SER A 38 3.44 1.52 -6.42
CA SER A 38 2.75 2.64 -5.78
C SER A 38 1.30 2.76 -6.26
N PRO A 39 0.35 3.21 -5.40
CA PRO A 39 -1.00 3.59 -5.83
C PRO A 39 -1.01 4.82 -6.76
N ILE A 40 0.10 5.56 -6.84
CA ILE A 40 0.28 6.75 -7.67
C ILE A 40 1.53 6.55 -8.54
N ALA A 41 1.39 6.71 -9.85
CA ALA A 41 2.48 6.61 -10.82
C ALA A 41 2.34 7.67 -11.92
N ASP A 42 1.90 8.87 -11.53
CA ASP A 42 1.84 10.03 -12.41
C ASP A 42 3.25 10.54 -12.77
N GLU A 43 3.33 11.43 -13.75
CA GLU A 43 4.61 11.96 -14.23
C GLU A 43 5.36 12.69 -13.12
N ALA A 44 4.68 13.52 -12.31
CA ALA A 44 5.29 14.20 -11.18
C ALA A 44 5.93 13.22 -10.17
N PHE A 45 5.28 12.08 -9.88
CA PHE A 45 5.86 11.07 -9.00
C PHE A 45 7.05 10.35 -9.65
N LYS A 46 7.00 10.12 -10.96
CA LYS A 46 8.12 9.53 -11.71
C LYS A 46 9.30 10.48 -11.83
N GLU A 47 9.07 11.78 -11.96
CA GLU A 47 10.12 12.79 -11.94
C GLU A 47 10.78 12.89 -10.55
N GLU A 48 9.97 12.88 -9.49
CA GLU A 48 10.49 12.99 -8.11
C GLU A 48 11.27 11.75 -7.67
N TYR A 49 10.76 10.55 -7.94
CA TYR A 49 11.30 9.30 -7.39
C TYR A 49 11.92 8.34 -8.43
N GLY A 50 11.84 8.67 -9.73
CA GLY A 50 12.46 7.87 -10.80
C GLY A 50 13.98 7.97 -10.84
N GLY A 51 14.58 7.21 -11.74
CA GLY A 51 16.02 7.16 -11.98
C GLY A 51 16.39 6.00 -12.90
N ASP A 52 17.64 5.95 -13.35
CA ASP A 52 18.12 4.96 -14.32
C ASP A 52 17.88 3.51 -13.88
N ASN A 53 17.91 3.27 -12.56
CA ASN A 53 17.72 1.97 -11.96
C ASN A 53 16.36 1.79 -11.25
N VAL A 54 15.44 2.75 -11.37
CA VAL A 54 14.13 2.73 -10.71
C VAL A 54 13.01 2.52 -11.73
N VAL A 55 12.17 1.52 -11.48
CA VAL A 55 10.95 1.27 -12.25
C VAL A 55 9.75 1.49 -11.34
N ILE A 56 8.87 2.41 -11.70
CA ILE A 56 7.64 2.67 -10.96
C ILE A 56 6.48 1.96 -11.64
N GLU A 57 5.87 1.02 -10.91
CA GLU A 57 4.71 0.24 -11.30
C GLU A 57 3.50 0.64 -10.46
N LEU A 58 2.30 0.56 -11.05
CA LEU A 58 1.07 0.75 -10.29
C LEU A 58 0.79 -0.48 -9.43
N ASN A 59 0.30 -0.27 -8.20
CA ASN A 59 -0.16 -1.39 -7.38
C ASN A 59 -1.20 -2.21 -8.16
N PRO A 60 -1.02 -3.54 -8.23
CA PRO A 60 -1.98 -4.40 -8.91
C PRO A 60 -3.36 -4.22 -8.25
N LYS A 61 -4.33 -3.78 -9.06
CA LYS A 61 -5.69 -3.52 -8.55
C LYS A 61 -6.32 -4.83 -8.09
N HIS A 62 -6.91 -4.79 -6.89
CA HIS A 62 -7.83 -5.81 -6.42
C HIS A 62 -9.01 -5.95 -7.39
N ARG A 63 -9.10 -7.10 -8.06
CA ARG A 63 -10.09 -7.34 -9.12
C ARG A 63 -11.51 -7.56 -8.57
N ASN A 64 -11.66 -8.07 -7.34
CA ASN A 64 -12.97 -8.46 -6.80
C ASN A 64 -13.63 -7.36 -5.93
N ILE A 65 -14.97 -7.31 -5.90
CA ILE A 65 -15.70 -6.39 -5.00
C ILE A 65 -15.38 -6.69 -3.53
N LEU A 66 -15.36 -7.97 -3.16
CA LEU A 66 -15.06 -8.44 -1.80
C LEU A 66 -13.68 -7.98 -1.33
N THR A 67 -12.65 -8.11 -2.18
CA THR A 67 -11.30 -7.58 -1.89
C THR A 67 -11.32 -6.09 -1.61
N LYS A 68 -12.07 -5.32 -2.39
CA LYS A 68 -12.13 -3.86 -2.22
C LYS A 68 -12.79 -3.50 -0.90
N ILE A 69 -13.83 -4.23 -0.49
CA ILE A 69 -14.53 -4.03 0.79
C ILE A 69 -13.58 -4.34 1.95
N ILE A 70 -12.96 -5.52 1.98
CA ILE A 70 -12.07 -5.93 3.07
C ILE A 70 -10.84 -5.02 3.16
N TYR A 71 -10.25 -4.65 2.02
CA TYR A 71 -9.15 -3.67 1.98
C TYR A 71 -9.58 -2.30 2.51
N SER A 72 -10.77 -1.82 2.13
CA SER A 72 -11.31 -0.55 2.62
C SER A 72 -11.56 -0.57 4.12
N MET A 73 -12.04 -1.70 4.67
CA MET A 73 -12.21 -1.88 6.11
C MET A 73 -10.86 -1.87 6.84
N GLY A 74 -9.88 -2.64 6.36
CA GLY A 74 -8.54 -2.68 6.95
C GLY A 74 -7.86 -1.32 6.97
N LYS A 75 -7.94 -0.58 5.86
CA LYS A 75 -7.46 0.80 5.76
C LYS A 75 -8.13 1.71 6.79
N TYR A 76 -9.45 1.64 6.91
CA TYR A 76 -10.22 2.44 7.85
C TYR A 76 -9.80 2.18 9.31
N ILE A 77 -9.63 0.92 9.67
CA ILE A 77 -9.19 0.50 11.02
C ILE A 77 -7.77 0.97 11.30
N TRP A 78 -6.88 0.90 10.30
CA TRP A 78 -5.52 1.40 10.42
C TRP A 78 -5.47 2.92 10.62
N GLU A 79 -6.28 3.68 9.87
CA GLU A 79 -6.43 5.13 10.06
C GLU A 79 -6.96 5.48 11.45
N LYS A 80 -7.93 4.70 11.98
CA LYS A 80 -8.43 4.87 13.35
C LYS A 80 -7.38 4.56 14.42
N LYS A 81 -6.62 3.47 14.24
CA LYS A 81 -5.54 3.08 15.15
C LYS A 81 -4.43 4.12 15.18
N THR A 82 -4.01 4.62 14.02
CA THR A 82 -2.89 5.57 13.91
C THR A 82 -3.29 7.01 14.17
N LYS A 83 -4.60 7.32 14.19
CA LYS A 83 -5.14 8.69 14.21
C LYS A 83 -4.62 9.58 13.06
N ILE A 84 -4.06 8.96 12.02
CA ILE A 84 -3.58 9.65 10.83
C ILE A 84 -4.78 9.77 9.90
N PHE A 85 -5.47 10.91 9.98
CA PHE A 85 -6.57 11.22 9.05
C PHE A 85 -6.00 11.51 7.67
N SER A 86 -6.49 10.81 6.66
CA SER A 86 -6.14 11.13 5.28
C SER A 86 -6.88 12.41 4.85
N PHE A 87 -6.29 13.23 4.00
CA PHE A 87 -6.98 14.39 3.39
C PHE A 87 -8.28 14.00 2.67
N LYS A 88 -8.46 12.71 2.33
CA LYS A 88 -9.67 12.16 1.72
C LYS A 88 -10.85 12.11 2.69
N ASP A 89 -10.60 11.97 4.00
CA ASP A 89 -11.64 11.92 5.03
C ASP A 89 -12.34 13.26 5.23
N LYS A 90 -11.63 14.39 5.02
CA LYS A 90 -12.26 15.71 4.95
C LYS A 90 -13.19 15.88 3.73
N ARG A 91 -12.91 15.19 2.61
CA ARG A 91 -13.78 15.21 1.40
C ARG A 91 -14.92 14.20 1.45
N LEU A 92 -14.78 13.10 2.21
CA LEU A 92 -15.72 11.99 2.26
C LEU A 92 -16.81 12.10 3.34
N GLY A 93 -16.89 13.23 4.05
CA GLY A 93 -18.02 13.54 4.95
C GLY A 93 -19.42 13.43 4.33
N LYS A 94 -19.54 13.22 3.01
CA LYS A 94 -20.78 13.11 2.24
C LYS A 94 -21.22 11.70 1.80
N LYS A 95 -20.46 10.62 2.02
CA LYS A 95 -20.88 9.25 1.59
C LYS A 95 -20.91 8.25 2.75
N GLN A 96 -21.88 8.43 3.65
CA GLN A 96 -22.06 7.63 4.88
C GLN A 96 -23.08 6.48 4.70
N GLY A 97 -22.86 5.60 3.71
CA GLY A 97 -23.67 4.38 3.54
C GLY A 97 -23.22 3.25 4.46
N ILE A 98 -22.91 2.09 3.90
CA ILE A 98 -22.44 0.87 4.58
C ILE A 98 -21.31 1.12 5.60
N MET A 99 -20.45 2.12 5.35
CA MET A 99 -19.41 2.54 6.29
C MET A 99 -19.99 3.00 7.63
N SER A 100 -21.14 3.68 7.68
CA SER A 100 -21.78 4.16 8.92
C SER A 100 -22.35 3.04 9.79
N ILE A 101 -22.76 1.93 9.20
CA ILE A 101 -23.13 0.72 9.95
C ILE A 101 -21.87 0.09 10.55
N PHE A 102 -20.80 -0.02 9.75
CA PHE A 102 -19.51 -0.52 10.26
C PHE A 102 -18.94 0.39 11.36
N LEU A 103 -19.13 1.71 11.27
CA LEU A 103 -18.77 2.69 12.30
C LEU A 103 -19.46 2.38 13.64
N LYS A 104 -20.76 2.10 13.62
CA LYS A 104 -21.53 1.78 14.84
C LYS A 104 -21.13 0.44 15.46
N VAL A 105 -20.76 -0.53 14.63
CA VAL A 105 -20.32 -1.86 15.10
C VAL A 105 -18.90 -1.81 15.66
N THR A 106 -18.02 -0.99 15.08
CA THR A 106 -16.60 -0.90 15.49
C THR A 106 -16.31 0.16 16.53
N SER A 107 -17.23 1.11 16.80
CA SER A 107 -17.04 2.18 17.78
C SER A 107 -16.88 1.71 19.23
N GLY A 108 -17.32 0.49 19.55
CA GLY A 108 -17.17 -0.11 20.88
C GLY A 108 -15.93 -1.00 21.05
N ILE A 109 -15.11 -1.14 20.00
CA ILE A 109 -13.97 -2.06 20.01
C ILE A 109 -12.76 -1.33 20.58
N SER A 110 -12.33 -1.73 21.77
CA SER A 110 -11.15 -1.17 22.44
C SER A 110 -9.84 -1.60 21.79
N ASP A 111 -9.81 -2.80 21.21
CA ASP A 111 -8.62 -3.38 20.59
C ASP A 111 -8.71 -3.47 19.06
N TYR A 112 -8.38 -2.34 18.42
CA TYR A 112 -8.23 -2.28 16.96
C TYR A 112 -7.08 -3.16 16.43
N SER A 113 -6.14 -3.61 17.29
CA SER A 113 -5.00 -4.42 16.85
C SER A 113 -5.41 -5.85 16.51
N SER A 114 -6.24 -6.48 17.35
CA SER A 114 -6.80 -7.81 17.09
C SER A 114 -7.67 -7.83 15.84
N LEU A 115 -8.46 -6.77 15.62
CA LEU A 115 -9.33 -6.66 14.47
C LEU A 115 -8.57 -6.44 13.16
N LEU A 116 -7.52 -5.61 13.20
CA LEU A 116 -6.60 -5.45 12.07
C LEU A 116 -5.88 -6.77 11.74
N SER A 117 -5.43 -7.51 12.77
CA SER A 117 -4.82 -8.83 12.59
C SER A 117 -5.78 -9.84 11.97
N ALA A 118 -7.05 -9.84 12.38
CA ALA A 118 -8.07 -10.72 11.79
C ALA A 118 -8.33 -10.38 10.31
N ILE A 119 -8.47 -9.09 9.98
CA ILE A 119 -8.61 -8.64 8.59
C ILE A 119 -7.39 -9.00 7.77
N ASN A 120 -6.18 -8.85 8.32
CA ASN A 120 -4.95 -9.22 7.63
C ASN A 120 -4.89 -10.73 7.38
N ARG A 121 -5.31 -11.57 8.33
CA ARG A 121 -5.41 -13.03 8.13
C ARG A 121 -6.42 -13.39 7.04
N ILE A 122 -7.59 -12.77 7.04
CA ILE A 122 -8.60 -12.95 6.00
C ILE A 122 -8.02 -12.51 4.64
N ASN A 123 -7.32 -11.38 4.59
CA ASN A 123 -6.68 -10.90 3.37
C ASN A 123 -5.62 -11.89 2.87
N LEU A 124 -4.76 -12.41 3.74
CA LEU A 124 -3.74 -13.41 3.37
C LEU A 124 -4.37 -14.72 2.89
N PHE A 125 -5.46 -15.16 3.53
CA PHE A 125 -6.13 -16.41 3.21
C PHE A 125 -6.90 -16.34 1.88
N PHE A 126 -7.69 -15.29 1.68
CA PHE A 126 -8.49 -15.13 0.47
C PHE A 126 -7.71 -14.55 -0.70
N PHE A 127 -6.66 -13.77 -0.45
CA PHE A 127 -5.95 -13.03 -1.47
C PHE A 127 -4.47 -13.39 -1.45
N ARG A 128 -4.11 -14.37 -2.30
CA ARG A 128 -2.72 -14.57 -2.71
C ARG A 128 -2.18 -13.23 -3.21
N ASN A 129 -1.06 -12.82 -2.61
CA ASN A 129 -0.40 -11.55 -2.79
C ASN A 129 -0.45 -11.12 -4.29
N PRO A 130 -1.13 -10.04 -4.67
CA PRO A 130 -1.41 -9.73 -6.08
C PRO A 130 -0.14 -9.46 -6.90
N LEU A 131 1.00 -9.32 -6.23
CA LEU A 131 2.33 -9.22 -6.81
C LEU A 131 2.94 -10.57 -7.24
N SER A 132 2.56 -11.69 -6.60
CA SER A 132 3.33 -12.93 -6.58
C SER A 132 3.37 -13.71 -7.90
N GLY A 133 2.51 -13.38 -8.87
CA GLY A 133 2.44 -14.09 -10.15
C GLY A 133 3.21 -13.42 -11.26
N TYR A 134 2.56 -12.45 -11.92
CA TYR A 134 3.12 -11.78 -13.10
C TYR A 134 4.40 -11.01 -12.78
N TYR A 135 4.42 -10.25 -11.68
CA TYR A 135 5.54 -9.36 -11.37
C TYR A 135 6.77 -10.12 -10.87
N PHE A 136 6.59 -11.17 -10.07
CA PHE A 136 7.70 -12.04 -9.67
C PHE A 136 8.32 -12.75 -10.88
N LYS A 137 7.50 -13.21 -11.85
CA LYS A 137 8.03 -13.78 -13.09
C LYS A 137 8.72 -12.73 -13.98
N LYS A 138 8.16 -11.52 -14.07
CA LYS A 138 8.68 -10.42 -14.91
C LYS A 138 10.02 -9.88 -14.40
N TYR A 139 10.19 -9.78 -13.08
CA TYR A 139 11.33 -9.09 -12.49
C TYR A 139 12.25 -9.96 -11.65
N ASN A 140 11.80 -11.15 -11.22
CA ASN A 140 12.56 -12.09 -10.40
C ASN A 140 13.24 -11.41 -9.18
N PRO A 141 12.47 -10.84 -8.23
CA PRO A 141 13.01 -10.07 -7.13
C PRO A 141 13.87 -10.94 -6.20
N ASP A 142 15.02 -10.41 -5.79
CA ASP A 142 15.88 -10.98 -4.74
C ASP A 142 15.38 -10.59 -3.34
N LEU A 143 14.71 -9.44 -3.22
CA LEU A 143 14.24 -8.89 -1.95
C LEU A 143 12.91 -8.16 -2.11
N VAL A 144 12.03 -8.28 -1.12
CA VAL A 144 10.70 -7.64 -1.11
C VAL A 144 10.48 -6.93 0.20
N PHE A 145 10.22 -5.62 0.13
CA PHE A 145 9.75 -4.79 1.23
C PHE A 145 8.25 -4.53 1.04
N TYR A 146 7.46 -4.79 2.08
CA TYR A 146 6.00 -4.67 2.11
C TYR A 146 5.57 -3.85 3.33
#